data_AF-A0A7W2DX18-F1
#
_entry.id   AF-A0A7W2DX18-F1
#
_cell.length_a   1.000
_cell.length_b   1.000
_cell.length_c   1.000
_cell.angle_alpha   90.00
_cell.angle_beta   90.00
_cell.angle_gamma   90.00
#
_symmetry.space_group_name_H-M   'P 1'
#
loop_
_entity.id
_entity.type
_entity.pdbx_description
1 polymer ?
#
loop_
_entity_poly.entity_id
_entity_poly.type
_entity_poly.pdbx_seq_one_letter_code
_entity_poly.pdbx_strand_id
1 'polypeptide(L)'
;MPSPAEGSTESNHNVFRLPAGDLDDLAASLRRTIAEVREHGTLLDRLASEPTDGSSAAVRANHQHEQAARSFFILALGGAAYRDELEALTTWVDHLLLPVYGREISSARPWCARWQEHPEAVARLHGLWLAWQQYTDAEADLAGPATWHRDHLDHVMAQLRSPEGPFAACTTSMARPSHRLLPSPADLEEETA
;
A
#
# COMPACT_ATOMS: atom_id res chain seq x y z
N MET A 1 45.80 -30.15 -40.63
CA MET A 1 44.43 -30.72 -40.58
C MET A 1 44.02 -30.84 -39.11
N PRO A 2 42.78 -30.53 -38.71
CA PRO A 2 42.19 -29.19 -38.57
C PRO A 2 41.81 -28.84 -37.10
N SER A 3 41.32 -27.60 -36.92
CA SER A 3 40.82 -26.95 -35.68
C SER A 3 39.59 -27.61 -35.04
N PRO A 4 39.24 -27.30 -33.78
CA PRO A 4 37.87 -26.83 -33.48
C PRO A 4 37.88 -25.61 -32.53
N ALA A 5 37.29 -24.47 -32.91
CA ALA A 5 35.86 -24.12 -32.91
C ALA A 5 35.45 -23.39 -31.61
N GLU A 6 35.40 -22.06 -31.71
CA GLU A 6 34.69 -21.17 -30.80
C GLU A 6 33.18 -21.46 -30.89
N GLY A 7 32.56 -21.76 -29.75
CA GLY A 7 31.13 -21.97 -29.62
C GLY A 7 30.48 -20.77 -28.93
N SER A 8 29.99 -19.82 -29.72
CA SER A 8 29.15 -18.71 -29.29
C SER A 8 27.76 -19.23 -28.88
N THR A 9 27.33 -18.94 -27.65
CA THR A 9 25.93 -19.11 -27.22
C THR A 9 25.08 -17.96 -27.73
N GLU A 10 24.35 -18.17 -28.83
CA GLU A 10 23.32 -17.26 -29.33
C GLU A 10 22.04 -17.41 -28.50
N SER A 11 21.68 -16.36 -27.76
CA SER A 11 20.42 -16.26 -27.01
C SER A 11 19.28 -15.93 -27.96
N ASN A 12 18.39 -16.90 -28.21
CA ASN A 12 17.29 -16.77 -29.15
C ASN A 12 16.14 -15.92 -28.56
N HIS A 13 16.13 -14.61 -28.80
CA HIS A 13 14.99 -13.73 -28.54
C HIS A 13 14.09 -13.69 -29.79
N ASN A 14 12.94 -14.35 -29.71
CA ASN A 14 11.95 -14.33 -30.78
C ASN A 14 11.21 -12.98 -30.77
N VAL A 15 11.67 -12.04 -31.59
CA VAL A 15 10.97 -10.78 -31.87
C VAL A 15 9.81 -11.10 -32.81
N PHE A 16 8.57 -11.11 -32.27
CA PHE A 16 7.37 -11.17 -33.09
C PHE A 16 7.35 -9.94 -34.03
N ARG A 17 7.65 -10.16 -35.32
CA ARG A 17 7.49 -9.14 -36.36
C ARG A 17 6.07 -9.23 -36.91
N LEU A 18 5.24 -8.25 -36.56
CA LEU A 18 3.94 -8.06 -37.19
C LEU A 18 4.13 -7.41 -38.58
N PRO A 19 3.40 -7.85 -39.62
CA PRO A 19 3.35 -7.18 -40.92
C PRO A 19 2.89 -5.72 -40.77
N ALA A 20 3.44 -4.79 -41.57
CA ALA A 20 3.13 -3.36 -41.47
C ALA A 20 1.62 -3.05 -41.63
N GLY A 21 0.90 -3.82 -42.45
CA GLY A 21 -0.55 -3.67 -42.63
C GLY A 21 -1.36 -3.94 -41.37
N ASP A 22 -0.95 -4.91 -40.54
CA ASP A 22 -1.66 -5.25 -39.30
C ASP A 22 -1.53 -4.14 -38.25
N LEU A 23 -0.41 -3.41 -38.24
CA LEU A 23 -0.20 -2.27 -37.35
C LEU A 23 -1.08 -1.08 -37.77
N ASP A 24 -1.22 -0.86 -39.07
CA ASP A 24 -2.09 0.20 -39.61
C ASP A 24 -3.58 -0.10 -39.34
N ASP A 25 -3.99 -1.36 -39.45
CA ASP A 25 -5.36 -1.80 -39.15
C ASP A 25 -5.68 -1.72 -37.65
N LEU A 26 -4.72 -2.08 -36.78
CA LEU A 26 -4.85 -1.90 -35.34
C LEU A 26 -4.89 -0.41 -34.97
N ALA A 27 -4.04 0.42 -35.59
CA ALA A 27 -4.04 1.87 -35.39
C ALA A 27 -5.34 2.52 -35.92
N ALA A 28 -5.92 2.00 -37.00
CA ALA A 28 -7.23 2.43 -37.49
C ALA A 28 -8.35 2.02 -36.52
N SER A 29 -8.29 0.82 -35.97
CA SER A 29 -9.24 0.32 -34.97
C SER A 29 -9.15 1.11 -33.65
N LEU A 30 -7.95 1.44 -33.18
CA LEU A 30 -7.74 2.29 -32.01
C LEU A 30 -8.25 3.72 -32.23
N ARG A 31 -8.02 4.30 -33.42
CA ARG A 31 -8.57 5.63 -33.75
C ARG A 31 -10.09 5.63 -33.76
N ARG A 32 -10.71 4.54 -34.24
CA ARG A 32 -12.16 4.36 -34.24
C ARG A 32 -12.70 4.26 -32.82
N THR A 33 -12.11 3.44 -31.97
CA THR A 33 -12.55 3.30 -30.56
C THR A 33 -12.35 4.60 -29.79
N ILE A 34 -11.25 5.33 -29.99
CA ILE A 34 -11.03 6.64 -29.37
C ILE A 34 -12.09 7.66 -29.82
N ALA A 35 -12.49 7.65 -31.09
CA ALA A 35 -13.54 8.53 -31.61
C ALA A 35 -14.91 8.20 -30.98
N GLU A 36 -15.24 6.91 -30.90
CA GLU A 36 -16.49 6.42 -30.30
C GLU A 36 -16.56 6.73 -28.79
N VAL A 37 -15.44 6.58 -28.07
CA VAL A 37 -15.34 6.96 -26.65
C VAL A 37 -15.52 8.47 -26.45
N ARG A 38 -15.01 9.31 -27.36
CA ARG A 38 -15.22 10.78 -27.30
C ARG A 38 -16.68 11.15 -27.58
N GLU A 39 -17.34 10.46 -28.50
CA GLU A 39 -18.76 10.67 -28.79
C GLU A 39 -19.63 10.33 -27.57
N HIS A 40 -19.36 9.20 -26.91
CA HIS A 40 -20.01 8.85 -25.63
C HIS A 40 -19.78 9.92 -24.55
N GLY A 41 -18.57 10.50 -24.49
CA GLY A 41 -18.28 11.62 -23.58
C GLY A 41 -19.18 12.82 -23.81
N THR A 42 -19.46 13.19 -25.07
CA THR A 42 -20.35 14.33 -25.38
C THR A 42 -21.82 14.05 -25.05
N LEU A 43 -22.25 12.79 -25.12
CA LEU A 43 -23.61 12.39 -24.76
C LEU A 43 -23.80 12.41 -23.24
N LEU A 44 -22.80 11.96 -22.48
CA LEU A 44 -22.77 12.07 -21.02
C LEU A 44 -22.76 13.52 -20.55
N ASP A 45 -21.99 14.39 -21.21
CA ASP A 45 -21.91 15.82 -20.88
C ASP A 45 -23.25 16.55 -21.13
N ARG A 46 -23.99 16.14 -22.18
CA ARG A 46 -25.36 16.62 -22.44
C ARG A 46 -26.35 16.14 -21.38
N LEU A 47 -26.32 14.86 -21.01
CA LEU A 47 -27.18 14.31 -19.95
C LEU A 47 -26.88 14.94 -18.58
N ALA A 48 -25.61 15.27 -18.31
CA ALA A 48 -25.20 15.96 -17.09
C ALA A 48 -25.63 17.44 -17.07
N SER A 49 -25.79 18.06 -18.24
CA SER A 49 -26.22 19.45 -18.40
C SER A 49 -27.74 19.64 -18.38
N GLU A 50 -28.53 18.56 -18.45
CA GLU A 50 -29.99 18.64 -18.26
C GLU A 50 -30.28 18.93 -16.78
N PRO A 51 -31.02 20.02 -16.47
CA PRO A 51 -31.31 20.37 -15.09
C PRO A 51 -32.33 19.37 -14.52
N THR A 52 -31.81 18.33 -13.87
CA THR A 52 -32.59 17.45 -13.00
C THR A 52 -32.61 18.07 -11.61
N ASP A 53 -33.68 18.83 -11.33
CA ASP A 53 -33.89 19.68 -10.13
C ASP A 53 -34.00 18.92 -8.78
N GLY A 54 -33.39 17.74 -8.65
CA GLY A 54 -33.32 16.99 -7.39
C GLY A 54 -32.24 15.90 -7.36
N SER A 55 -31.75 15.45 -8.52
CA SER A 55 -30.78 14.35 -8.61
C SER A 55 -29.35 14.82 -8.30
N SER A 56 -28.96 16.02 -8.74
CA SER A 56 -27.59 16.54 -8.57
C SER A 56 -27.18 16.76 -7.10
N ALA A 57 -28.11 17.18 -6.24
CA ALA A 57 -27.83 17.36 -4.81
C ALA A 57 -27.73 16.02 -4.07
N ALA A 58 -28.58 15.06 -4.42
CA ALA A 58 -28.54 13.70 -3.88
C ALA A 58 -27.30 12.93 -4.34
N VAL A 59 -26.90 13.05 -5.60
CA VAL A 59 -25.67 12.46 -6.15
C VAL A 59 -24.42 13.08 -5.52
N ARG A 60 -24.39 14.41 -5.31
CA ARG A 60 -23.30 15.08 -4.59
C ARG A 60 -23.23 14.66 -3.12
N ALA A 61 -24.38 14.56 -2.44
CA ALA A 61 -24.45 14.08 -1.06
C ALA A 61 -24.08 12.59 -0.95
N ASN A 62 -24.39 11.79 -1.97
CA ASN A 62 -24.02 10.37 -2.04
C ASN A 62 -22.53 10.20 -2.32
N HIS A 63 -21.93 11.00 -3.20
CA HIS A 63 -20.48 11.00 -3.40
C HIS A 63 -19.72 11.52 -2.18
N GLN A 64 -20.23 12.52 -1.48
CA GLN A 64 -19.67 12.98 -0.20
C GLN A 64 -19.81 11.91 0.89
N HIS A 65 -20.92 11.17 0.94
CA HIS A 65 -21.09 10.01 1.82
C HIS A 65 -20.19 8.84 1.42
N GLU A 66 -19.99 8.56 0.13
CA GLU A 66 -19.09 7.51 -0.37
C GLU A 66 -17.62 7.86 -0.14
N GLN A 67 -17.25 9.13 -0.26
CA GLN A 67 -15.91 9.63 0.09
C GLN A 67 -15.69 9.64 1.60
N ALA A 68 -16.72 9.92 2.41
CA ALA A 68 -16.67 9.77 3.87
C ALA A 68 -16.73 8.30 4.33
N ALA A 69 -17.30 7.40 3.52
CA ALA A 69 -17.40 5.97 3.80
C ALA A 69 -16.19 5.16 3.29
N ARG A 70 -15.24 5.80 2.59
CA ARG A 70 -13.94 5.18 2.29
C ARG A 70 -13.20 5.01 3.61
N SER A 71 -13.02 3.76 4.02
CA SER A 71 -12.18 3.42 5.16
C SER A 71 -10.79 4.00 4.93
N PHE A 72 -10.31 4.80 5.89
CA PHE A 72 -8.94 5.30 5.91
C PHE A 72 -7.95 4.20 6.27
N PHE A 73 -8.42 3.10 6.86
CA PHE A 73 -7.54 2.07 7.36
C PHE A 73 -6.86 1.29 6.22
N ILE A 74 -5.53 1.16 6.31
CA ILE A 74 -4.69 0.66 5.21
C ILE A 74 -5.07 -0.73 4.70
N LEU A 75 -5.62 -1.60 5.55
CA LEU A 75 -6.05 -2.95 5.14
C LEU A 75 -7.30 -2.94 4.23
N ALA A 76 -8.04 -1.85 4.18
CA ALA A 76 -9.19 -1.68 3.29
C ALA A 76 -8.80 -1.04 1.94
N LEU A 77 -7.54 -0.62 1.78
CA LEU A 77 -7.05 0.03 0.57
C LEU A 77 -6.50 -1.00 -0.43
N GLY A 78 -6.64 -0.70 -1.72
CA GLY A 78 -6.11 -1.55 -2.80
C GLY A 78 -5.28 -0.77 -3.81
N GLY A 79 -4.44 -1.48 -4.56
CA GLY A 79 -3.74 -0.94 -5.73
C GLY A 79 -2.82 0.25 -5.42
N ALA A 80 -3.03 1.38 -6.11
CA ALA A 80 -2.23 2.59 -5.91
C ALA A 80 -2.45 3.21 -4.53
N ALA A 81 -3.70 3.28 -4.06
CA ALA A 81 -4.02 3.90 -2.77
C ALA A 81 -3.30 3.21 -1.59
N TYR A 82 -3.20 1.88 -1.61
CA TYR A 82 -2.43 1.14 -0.59
C TYR A 82 -0.94 1.51 -0.61
N ARG A 83 -0.34 1.63 -1.80
CA ARG A 83 1.09 1.95 -1.94
C ARG A 83 1.39 3.36 -1.46
N ASP A 84 0.57 4.32 -1.84
CA ASP A 84 0.73 5.72 -1.45
C ASP A 84 0.58 5.86 0.08
N GLU A 85 -0.40 5.16 0.68
CA GLU A 85 -0.60 5.13 2.13
C GLU A 85 0.58 4.48 2.86
N LEU A 86 1.09 3.36 2.34
CA LEU A 86 2.23 2.65 2.92
C LEU A 86 3.52 3.49 2.85
N GLU A 87 3.71 4.27 1.78
CA GLU A 87 4.83 5.20 1.64
C GLU A 87 4.75 6.35 2.66
N ALA A 88 3.58 6.95 2.82
CA ALA A 88 3.35 7.98 3.84
C ALA A 88 3.58 7.44 5.26
N LEU A 89 3.05 6.23 5.55
CA LEU A 89 3.29 5.55 6.81
C LEU A 89 4.78 5.27 7.03
N THR A 90 5.49 4.80 6.00
CA THR A 90 6.93 4.52 6.07
C THR A 90 7.72 5.78 6.40
N THR A 91 7.40 6.89 5.73
CA THR A 91 8.00 8.19 6.02
C THR A 91 7.82 8.58 7.49
N TRP A 92 6.61 8.44 8.03
CA TRP A 92 6.35 8.74 9.44
C TRP A 92 7.08 7.80 10.40
N VAL A 93 7.14 6.50 10.09
CA VAL A 93 7.87 5.52 10.91
C VAL A 93 9.37 5.85 10.97
N ASP A 94 9.98 6.13 9.83
CA ASP A 94 11.42 6.33 9.70
C ASP A 94 11.89 7.70 10.21
N HIS A 95 11.05 8.73 10.08
CA HIS A 95 11.43 10.10 10.43
C HIS A 95 10.87 10.61 11.75
N LEU A 96 9.85 9.96 12.33
CA LEU A 96 9.27 10.36 13.61
C LEU A 96 9.25 9.21 14.61
N LEU A 97 8.60 8.09 14.29
CA LEU A 97 8.40 7.03 15.28
C LEU A 97 9.72 6.43 15.78
N LEU A 98 10.58 5.97 14.87
CA LEU A 98 11.82 5.29 15.23
C LEU A 98 12.87 6.25 15.83
N PRO A 99 13.11 7.44 15.27
CA PRO A 99 14.06 8.37 15.86
C PRO A 99 13.69 8.81 17.28
N VAL A 100 12.39 8.95 17.59
CA VAL A 100 11.92 9.46 18.89
C VAL A 100 11.62 8.33 19.87
N TYR A 101 10.95 7.27 19.43
CA TYR A 101 10.40 6.21 20.29
C TYR A 101 11.02 4.83 20.04
N GLY A 102 11.93 4.71 19.07
CA GLY A 102 12.53 3.46 18.64
C GLY A 102 13.31 2.73 19.73
N ARG A 103 13.99 3.42 20.66
CA ARG A 103 14.89 2.82 21.68
C ARG A 103 15.82 1.70 21.12
N GLU A 104 16.63 1.07 21.97
CA GLU A 104 17.54 -0.01 21.51
C GLU A 104 16.78 -1.28 21.04
N ILE A 105 17.33 -1.99 20.05
CA ILE A 105 16.86 -3.30 19.57
C ILE A 105 17.53 -4.40 20.38
N SER A 106 16.74 -5.28 20.98
CA SER A 106 17.21 -6.44 21.74
C SER A 106 16.27 -7.63 21.57
N SER A 107 16.60 -8.80 22.14
CA SER A 107 15.70 -9.96 22.16
C SER A 107 14.39 -9.69 22.89
N ALA A 108 14.39 -8.83 23.91
CA ALA A 108 13.18 -8.44 24.63
C ALA A 108 12.36 -7.38 23.88
N ARG A 109 12.96 -6.72 22.87
CA ARG A 109 12.39 -5.59 22.14
C ARG A 109 12.82 -5.67 20.67
N PRO A 110 12.39 -6.69 19.92
CA PRO A 110 12.77 -6.83 18.51
C PRO A 110 12.25 -5.66 17.67
N TRP A 111 12.86 -5.48 16.51
CA TRP A 111 12.36 -4.62 15.44
C TRP A 111 12.79 -5.19 14.10
N CYS A 112 11.90 -5.21 13.11
CA CYS A 112 12.22 -5.67 11.76
C CYS A 112 12.45 -4.47 10.83
N ALA A 113 13.60 -4.40 10.15
CA ALA A 113 13.85 -3.38 9.14
C ALA A 113 12.93 -3.51 7.90
N ARG A 114 12.37 -4.71 7.68
CA ARG A 114 11.38 -5.02 6.63
C ARG A 114 9.98 -5.14 7.23
N TRP A 115 9.63 -4.27 8.18
CA TRP A 115 8.37 -4.35 8.93
C TRP A 115 7.13 -4.29 8.03
N GLN A 116 7.24 -3.69 6.84
CA GLN A 116 6.16 -3.60 5.85
C GLN A 116 5.70 -4.98 5.36
N GLU A 117 6.57 -6.00 5.46
CA GLU A 117 6.24 -7.38 5.09
C GLU A 117 5.44 -8.11 6.18
N HIS A 118 5.25 -7.50 7.35
CA HIS A 118 4.45 -8.04 8.44
C HIS A 118 3.06 -7.39 8.45
N PRO A 119 1.98 -8.06 7.99
CA PRO A 119 0.65 -7.45 7.87
C PRO A 119 0.12 -6.90 9.19
N GLU A 120 0.35 -7.62 10.30
CA GLU A 120 -0.02 -7.15 11.64
C GLU A 120 0.74 -5.88 12.03
N ALA A 121 2.03 -5.78 11.69
CA ALA A 121 2.81 -4.58 11.98
C ALA A 121 2.29 -3.38 11.20
N VAL A 122 2.01 -3.55 9.90
CA VAL A 122 1.42 -2.53 9.04
C VAL A 122 0.09 -2.03 9.63
N ALA A 123 -0.80 -2.95 10.00
CA ALA A 123 -2.09 -2.64 10.59
C ALA A 123 -1.97 -1.84 11.91
N ARG A 124 -1.11 -2.29 12.83
CA ARG A 124 -0.91 -1.64 14.13
C ARG A 124 -0.24 -0.26 13.99
N LEU A 125 0.78 -0.16 13.15
CA LEU A 125 1.50 1.10 12.91
C LEU A 125 0.61 2.12 12.21
N HIS A 126 -0.21 1.68 11.25
CA HIS A 126 -1.17 2.56 10.58
C HIS A 126 -2.23 3.10 11.55
N GLY A 127 -2.83 2.24 12.37
CA GLY A 127 -3.77 2.69 13.40
C GLY A 127 -3.13 3.66 14.41
N LEU A 128 -1.89 3.40 14.82
CA LEU A 128 -1.13 4.29 15.69
C LEU A 128 -0.87 5.66 15.02
N TRP A 129 -0.54 5.66 13.73
CA TRP A 129 -0.31 6.87 12.95
C TRP A 129 -1.60 7.69 12.78
N LEU A 130 -2.74 7.05 12.48
CA LEU A 130 -4.04 7.73 12.43
C LEU A 130 -4.40 8.38 13.78
N ALA A 131 -4.16 7.69 14.89
CA ALA A 131 -4.35 8.26 16.22
C ALA A 131 -3.39 9.43 16.47
N TRP A 132 -2.14 9.36 15.99
CA TRP A 132 -1.20 10.46 16.08
C TRP A 132 -1.71 11.70 15.35
N GLN A 133 -2.23 11.54 14.12
CA GLN A 133 -2.85 12.65 13.38
C GLN A 133 -3.99 13.26 14.19
N GLN A 134 -4.93 12.45 14.70
CA GLN A 134 -6.09 12.96 15.44
C GLN A 134 -5.71 13.72 16.73
N TYR A 135 -4.75 13.21 17.49
CA TYR A 135 -4.43 13.75 18.83
C TYR A 135 -3.29 14.77 18.84
N THR A 136 -2.65 15.01 17.70
CA THR A 136 -1.60 16.02 17.54
C THR A 136 -1.88 17.05 16.45
N ASP A 137 -3.07 17.00 15.86
CA ASP A 137 -3.55 18.01 14.91
C ASP A 137 -3.61 19.41 15.55
N ALA A 138 -3.63 20.44 14.73
CA ALA A 138 -3.73 21.83 15.17
C ALA A 138 -5.01 22.09 16.00
N GLU A 139 -6.09 21.37 15.72
CA GLU A 139 -7.36 21.48 16.43
C GLU A 139 -7.46 20.55 17.67
N ALA A 140 -6.42 19.76 17.95
CA ALA A 140 -6.40 18.90 19.12
C ALA A 140 -6.21 19.69 20.42
N ASP A 141 -6.81 19.21 21.51
CA ASP A 141 -6.62 19.77 22.83
C ASP A 141 -5.13 19.78 23.24
N LEU A 142 -4.72 20.71 24.11
CA LEU A 142 -3.34 20.79 24.62
C LEU A 142 -2.85 19.49 25.29
N ALA A 143 -3.77 18.68 25.81
CA ALA A 143 -3.47 17.37 26.41
C ALA A 143 -3.42 16.22 25.38
N GLY A 144 -3.76 16.47 24.12
CA GLY A 144 -3.82 15.50 23.03
C GLY A 144 -2.57 14.62 22.92
N PRO A 145 -1.36 15.20 22.86
CA PRO A 145 -0.12 14.41 22.79
C PRO A 145 0.05 13.44 23.97
N ALA A 146 -0.28 13.86 25.19
CA ALA A 146 -0.19 13.01 26.37
C ALA A 146 -1.21 11.86 26.33
N THR A 147 -2.42 12.14 25.84
CA THR A 147 -3.45 11.12 25.59
C THR A 147 -2.98 10.12 24.53
N TRP A 148 -2.38 10.60 23.43
CA TRP A 148 -1.82 9.75 22.39
C TRP A 148 -0.75 8.78 22.93
N HIS A 149 0.16 9.28 23.77
CA HIS A 149 1.17 8.43 24.41
C HIS A 149 0.54 7.32 25.25
N ARG A 150 -0.35 7.71 26.17
CA ARG A 150 -0.97 6.83 27.16
C ARG A 150 -1.87 5.77 26.53
N ASP A 151 -2.73 6.19 25.60
CA ASP A 151 -3.82 5.35 25.10
C ASP A 151 -3.45 4.57 23.83
N HIS A 152 -2.43 5.02 23.09
CA HIS A 152 -2.10 4.46 21.78
C HIS A 152 -0.64 4.03 21.67
N LEU A 153 0.31 4.95 21.83
CA LEU A 153 1.74 4.66 21.56
C LEU A 153 2.26 3.53 22.43
N ASP A 154 2.13 3.66 23.75
CA ASP A 154 2.76 2.72 24.69
C ASP A 154 2.21 1.31 24.51
N HIS A 155 0.90 1.19 24.28
CA HIS A 155 0.26 -0.10 24.03
C HIS A 155 0.71 -0.73 22.70
N VAL A 156 0.69 0.04 21.61
CA VAL A 156 1.09 -0.48 20.29
C VAL A 156 2.56 -0.88 20.28
N MET A 157 3.45 -0.04 20.84
CA MET A 157 4.88 -0.33 20.89
C MET A 157 5.20 -1.54 21.78
N ALA A 158 4.47 -1.73 22.88
CA ALA A 158 4.62 -2.92 23.73
C ALA A 158 4.24 -4.21 22.99
N GLN A 159 3.14 -4.21 22.22
CA GLN A 159 2.71 -5.39 21.47
C GLN A 159 3.60 -5.67 20.27
N LEU A 160 3.89 -4.65 19.47
CA LEU A 160 4.67 -4.77 18.24
C LEU A 160 6.08 -5.28 18.53
N ARG A 161 6.66 -4.86 19.65
CA ARG A 161 8.02 -5.20 20.08
C ARG A 161 8.04 -6.16 21.26
N SER A 162 6.97 -6.93 21.45
CA SER A 162 6.97 -8.07 22.35
C SER A 162 7.91 -9.15 21.78
N PRO A 163 8.65 -9.92 22.62
CA PRO A 163 9.37 -11.10 22.17
C PRO A 163 8.45 -12.18 21.58
N GLU A 164 7.14 -12.11 21.86
CA GLU A 164 6.09 -12.96 21.28
C GLU A 164 5.27 -12.23 20.19
N GLY A 165 5.71 -11.04 19.80
CA GLY A 165 5.01 -10.19 18.84
C GLY A 165 5.30 -10.54 17.37
N PRO A 166 4.80 -9.74 16.42
CA PRO A 166 4.98 -10.00 14.98
C PRO A 166 6.44 -9.99 14.52
N PHE A 167 7.35 -9.39 15.31
CA PHE A 167 8.79 -9.36 15.05
C PHE A 167 9.58 -10.42 15.83
N ALA A 168 8.94 -11.35 16.53
CA ALA A 168 9.59 -12.35 17.37
C ALA A 168 10.67 -13.17 16.63
N ALA A 169 10.42 -13.54 15.37
CA ALA A 169 11.36 -14.28 14.54
C ALA A 169 12.32 -13.41 13.73
N CYS A 170 12.31 -12.10 13.96
CA CYS A 170 13.10 -11.11 13.23
C CYS A 170 14.29 -10.58 14.05
N THR A 171 14.87 -9.47 13.59
CA THR A 171 16.11 -8.90 14.10
C THR A 171 16.01 -8.58 15.59
N THR A 172 16.79 -9.30 16.39
CA THR A 172 16.97 -9.09 17.84
C THR A 172 18.30 -8.42 18.18
N SER A 173 19.15 -8.15 17.17
CA SER A 173 20.41 -7.41 17.29
C SER A 173 20.75 -6.72 15.98
N MET A 174 21.06 -5.42 16.02
CA MET A 174 21.40 -4.63 14.82
C MET A 174 22.59 -5.19 14.02
N ALA A 175 23.54 -5.84 14.70
CA ALA A 175 24.72 -6.43 14.05
C ALA A 175 24.41 -7.71 13.26
N ARG A 176 23.26 -8.34 13.49
CA ARG A 176 22.85 -9.59 12.86
C ARG A 176 21.37 -9.50 12.47
N PRO A 177 21.08 -8.80 11.35
CA PRO A 177 19.71 -8.69 10.88
C PRO A 177 19.18 -10.07 10.45
N SER A 178 17.99 -10.40 10.93
CA SER A 178 17.20 -11.55 10.50
C SER A 178 15.78 -11.08 10.16
N HIS A 179 15.16 -11.76 9.20
CA HIS A 179 13.79 -11.52 8.79
C HIS A 179 13.11 -12.86 8.51
N ARG A 180 11.98 -13.10 9.18
CA ARG A 180 11.13 -14.26 8.98
C ARG A 180 9.71 -13.91 9.39
N LEU A 181 8.76 -14.16 8.49
CA LEU A 181 7.34 -14.09 8.78
C LEU A 181 6.91 -15.31 9.59
N LEU A 182 6.14 -15.08 10.64
CA LEU A 182 5.47 -16.15 11.37
C LEU A 182 4.18 -16.51 10.62
N PRO A 183 3.90 -17.82 10.41
CA PRO A 183 2.68 -18.23 9.73
C PRO A 183 1.46 -17.88 10.60
N SER A 184 0.40 -17.42 9.95
CA SER A 184 -0.91 -17.30 10.57
C SER A 184 -1.55 -18.69 10.72
N PRO A 185 -2.56 -18.84 11.60
CA PRO A 185 -3.32 -20.08 11.67
C PRO A 185 -3.93 -20.51 10.32
N ALA A 186 -4.33 -19.56 9.48
CA ALA A 186 -4.87 -19.85 8.15
C ALA A 186 -3.82 -20.46 7.21
N ASP A 187 -2.58 -19.99 7.27
CA ASP A 187 -1.49 -20.52 6.44
C ASP A 187 -1.17 -21.99 6.79
N LEU A 188 -1.34 -22.37 8.06
CA LEU A 188 -1.09 -23.74 8.53
C LEU A 188 -2.15 -24.74 8.05
N GLU A 189 -3.38 -24.30 7.82
CA GLU A 189 -4.45 -25.17 7.32
C GLU A 189 -4.22 -25.51 5.84
N GLU A 190 -3.75 -24.56 5.03
CA GLU A 190 -3.47 -24.75 3.60
C GLU A 190 -2.29 -25.72 3.34
N GLU A 191 -1.29 -25.77 4.21
CA GLU A 191 -0.15 -26.70 4.05
C GLU A 191 -0.50 -28.16 4.38
N THR A 192 -1.61 -28.38 5.08
CA THR A 192 -2.09 -29.71 5.48
C THR A 192 -3.19 -30.30 4.57
N ALA A 193 -3.69 -29.51 3.61
CA ALA A 193 -4.76 -29.88 2.68
C ALA A 193 -4.23 -30.36 1.32
#